data_AF-A0A9J6E515-F1
#
_entry.id   AF-A0A9J6E515-F1
#
_cell.length_a   1.000
_cell.length_b   1.000
_cell.length_c   1.000
_cell.angle_alpha   90.00
_cell.angle_beta   90.00
_cell.angle_gamma   90.00
#
_symmetry.space_group_name_H-M   'P 1'
#
loop_
_entity.id
_entity.type
_entity.pdbx_description
1 polymer ?
#
loop_
_entity_poly.entity_id
_entity_poly.type
_entity_poly.pdbx_seq_one_letter_code
_entity_poly.pdbx_strand_id
1 'polypeptide(L)'
;MYGYNKENAIFYVTEDGQNFTDVIVFSDDECYVVYAVGADGTEGGYELWAKDSDNVPTSCLEKFNEYAAGLPVRDVFTSDCFPDMED
;
A
#
# COMPACT_ATOMS: atom_id res chain seq x y z
N MET A 1 18.32 13.47 18.31
CA MET A 1 17.23 13.86 17.38
C MET A 1 16.74 12.57 16.76
N TYR A 2 15.54 12.10 17.14
CA TYR A 2 14.94 10.91 16.52
C TYR A 2 14.86 11.17 15.01
N GLY A 3 15.29 10.23 14.17
CA GLY A 3 15.60 10.42 12.74
C GLY A 3 14.43 10.79 11.81
N TYR A 4 13.62 11.78 12.17
CA TYR A 4 12.48 12.33 11.42
C TYR A 4 12.86 13.04 10.11
N ASN A 5 14.13 12.96 9.68
CA ASN A 5 14.60 13.55 8.43
C ASN A 5 14.74 12.51 7.30
N LYS A 6 14.32 11.25 7.55
CA LYS A 6 14.37 10.20 6.55
C LYS A 6 13.08 10.23 5.73
N GLU A 7 13.22 10.13 4.41
CA GLU A 7 12.09 9.99 3.49
C GLU A 7 11.25 8.77 3.85
N ASN A 8 9.94 8.95 3.87
CA ASN A 8 8.95 7.94 4.26
C ASN A 8 7.70 7.96 3.38
N ALA A 9 7.78 8.60 2.21
CA ALA A 9 6.68 8.77 1.29
C ALA A 9 7.13 8.48 -0.14
N ILE A 10 6.18 8.07 -0.97
CA ILE A 10 6.38 7.90 -2.41
C ILE A 10 5.68 9.06 -3.11
N PHE A 11 6.46 9.82 -3.88
CA PHE A 11 5.97 10.93 -4.68
C PHE A 11 5.86 10.49 -6.13
N TYR A 12 4.63 10.38 -6.63
CA TYR A 12 4.34 10.01 -8.01
C TYR A 12 4.06 11.26 -8.84
N VAL A 13 4.60 11.29 -10.05
CA VAL A 13 4.26 12.27 -11.08
C VAL A 13 3.81 11.50 -12.32
N THR A 14 2.58 11.73 -12.73
CA THR A 14 1.99 11.15 -13.94
C THR A 14 2.51 11.84 -15.20
N GLU A 15 2.35 11.20 -16.36
CA GLU A 15 2.80 11.76 -17.64
C GLU A 15 2.10 13.09 -18.00
N ASP A 16 0.86 13.29 -17.55
CA ASP A 16 0.10 14.53 -17.70
C ASP A 16 0.38 15.55 -16.58
N GLY A 17 1.29 15.23 -15.64
CA GLY A 17 1.81 16.15 -14.63
C GLY A 17 1.00 16.24 -13.34
N GLN A 18 0.05 15.33 -13.10
CA GLN A 18 -0.62 15.18 -11.80
C GLN A 18 0.32 14.55 -10.78
N ASN A 19 0.21 14.99 -9.53
CA ASN A 19 1.08 14.58 -8.44
C ASN A 19 0.28 13.83 -7.36
N PHE A 20 0.86 12.74 -6.85
CA PHE A 20 0.33 11.98 -5.71
C PHE A 20 1.44 11.80 -4.68
N THR A 21 1.11 11.87 -3.40
CA THR A 21 2.07 11.63 -2.31
C THR A 21 1.45 10.70 -1.29
N ASP A 22 1.93 9.47 -1.26
CA ASP A 22 1.45 8.44 -0.36
C ASP A 22 2.51 8.11 0.69
N VAL A 23 2.09 7.79 1.90
CA VAL A 23 3.00 7.62 3.04
C VAL A 23 3.20 6.14 3.33
N ILE A 24 4.45 5.70 3.43
CA ILE A 24 4.81 4.36 3.91
C ILE A 24 4.65 4.35 5.43
N VAL A 25 3.57 3.72 5.91
CA VAL A 25 3.26 3.64 7.35
C VAL A 25 3.90 2.40 8.00
N PHE A 26 4.17 1.37 7.21
CA PHE A 26 4.97 0.21 7.60
C PHE A 26 5.61 -0.42 6.36
N SER A 27 6.80 -1.00 6.52
CA SER A 27 7.47 -1.75 5.46
C SER A 27 8.28 -2.89 6.05
N ASP A 28 8.28 -4.01 5.36
CA ASP A 28 9.17 -5.15 5.56
C ASP A 28 9.90 -5.44 4.23
N ASP A 29 10.79 -6.43 4.21
CA ASP A 29 11.62 -6.72 3.02
C ASP A 29 10.81 -7.08 1.76
N GLU A 30 9.62 -7.66 1.94
CA GLU A 30 8.80 -8.21 0.84
C GLU A 30 7.39 -7.57 0.75
N CYS A 31 7.11 -6.54 1.56
CA CYS A 31 5.79 -5.89 1.58
C CYS A 31 5.81 -4.45 2.14
N TYR A 32 4.79 -3.69 1.76
CA TYR A 32 4.55 -2.31 2.21
C TYR A 32 3.10 -2.14 2.66
N VAL A 33 2.91 -1.34 3.71
CA VAL A 33 1.61 -0.77 4.07
C VAL A 33 1.69 0.72 3.82
N VAL A 34 0.82 1.20 2.94
CA VAL A 34 0.81 2.57 2.43
C VAL A 34 -0.48 3.25 2.87
N TYR A 35 -0.41 4.51 3.29
CA TYR A 35 -1.56 5.39 3.39
C TYR A 35 -1.64 6.23 2.12
N ALA A 36 -2.63 5.92 1.29
CA ALA A 36 -2.88 6.59 0.02
C ALA A 36 -3.79 7.79 0.23
N VAL A 37 -3.29 9.00 -0.02
CA VAL A 37 -4.04 10.24 0.22
C VAL A 37 -5.06 10.44 -0.89
N GLY A 38 -6.30 10.81 -0.57
CA GLY A 38 -7.29 11.12 -1.59
C GLY A 38 -6.80 12.24 -2.53
N ALA A 39 -7.11 12.15 -3.82
CA ALA A 39 -6.58 13.03 -4.87
C ALA A 39 -6.79 14.55 -4.61
N ASP A 40 -7.78 14.92 -3.81
CA ASP A 40 -8.09 16.30 -3.42
C ASP A 40 -7.71 16.63 -1.96
N GLY A 41 -6.84 15.85 -1.34
CA GLY A 41 -6.50 15.94 0.08
C GLY A 41 -7.63 15.49 1.01
N THR A 42 -8.62 14.75 0.49
CA THR A 42 -9.68 14.11 1.28
C THR A 42 -9.12 12.91 2.05
N GLU A 43 -9.91 12.39 3.01
CA GLU A 43 -9.58 11.14 3.69
C GLU A 43 -9.21 10.06 2.66
N GLY A 44 -8.05 9.47 2.91
CA GLY A 44 -7.46 8.43 2.09
C GLY A 44 -7.85 7.03 2.56
N GLY A 45 -7.19 6.03 2.00
CA GLY A 45 -7.30 4.64 2.41
C GLY A 45 -5.93 4.06 2.74
N TYR A 46 -5.94 2.82 3.23
CA TYR A 46 -4.73 2.03 3.35
C TYR A 46 -4.64 1.05 2.21
N GLU A 47 -3.41 0.79 1.76
CA GLU A 47 -3.09 -0.19 0.75
C GLU A 47 -2.06 -1.18 1.30
N LEU A 48 -2.21 -2.45 0.93
CA LEU A 48 -1.26 -3.51 1.24
C LEU A 48 -0.64 -3.99 -0.07
N TRP A 49 0.66 -3.77 -0.20
CA TRP A 49 1.44 -4.20 -1.35
C TRP A 49 2.38 -5.32 -0.91
N ALA A 50 2.36 -6.43 -1.64
CA ALA A 50 3.25 -7.55 -1.43
C ALA A 50 3.84 -7.98 -2.77
N LYS A 51 5.09 -8.47 -2.75
CA LYS A 51 5.75 -8.97 -3.96
C LYS A 51 5.17 -10.30 -4.44
N ASP A 52 4.71 -11.12 -3.50
CA ASP A 52 3.96 -12.36 -3.76
C ASP A 52 2.57 -12.21 -3.13
N SER A 53 1.53 -12.17 -3.97
CA SER A 53 0.15 -12.01 -3.54
C SER A 53 -0.42 -13.26 -2.86
N ASP A 54 0.12 -14.44 -3.15
CA ASP A 54 -0.34 -15.70 -2.57
C ASP A 54 0.28 -15.92 -1.18
N ASN A 55 1.42 -15.27 -0.92
CA ASN A 55 2.17 -15.38 0.34
C ASN A 55 2.48 -14.01 0.96
N VAL A 56 1.43 -13.27 1.31
CA VAL A 56 1.57 -11.96 1.98
C VAL A 56 2.21 -12.12 3.38
N PRO A 57 3.31 -11.40 3.70
CA PRO A 57 3.94 -11.49 5.01
C PRO A 57 3.00 -11.09 6.16
N THR A 58 2.98 -11.89 7.23
CA THR A 58 2.14 -11.65 8.42
C THR A 58 2.37 -10.27 9.04
N SER A 59 3.62 -9.79 9.05
CA SER A 59 3.99 -8.48 9.60
C SER A 59 3.23 -7.31 8.95
N CYS A 60 3.18 -7.27 7.62
CA CYS A 60 2.42 -6.26 6.90
C CYS A 60 0.91 -6.47 7.00
N LEU A 61 0.44 -7.73 6.99
CA LEU A 61 -0.99 -8.02 7.12
C LEU A 61 -1.55 -7.57 8.47
N GLU A 62 -0.83 -7.84 9.57
CA GLU A 62 -1.20 -7.37 10.91
C GLU A 62 -1.23 -5.85 10.99
N LYS A 63 -0.22 -5.17 10.42
CA LYS A 63 -0.15 -3.70 10.41
C LYS A 63 -1.22 -3.06 9.54
N PHE A 64 -1.51 -3.64 8.38
CA PHE A 64 -2.61 -3.22 7.52
C PHE A 64 -3.95 -3.35 8.25
N ASN A 65 -4.22 -4.49 8.88
CA ASN A 65 -5.46 -4.71 9.63
C ASN A 65 -5.59 -3.76 10.84
N GLU A 66 -4.48 -3.45 11.53
CA GLU A 66 -4.44 -2.47 12.62
C GLU A 66 -4.81 -1.07 12.11
N TYR A 67 -4.20 -0.62 11.01
CA TYR A 67 -4.37 0.74 10.49
C TYR A 67 -5.69 0.95 9.74
N ALA A 68 -6.16 -0.07 9.02
CA ALA A 68 -7.44 -0.04 8.30
C ALA A 68 -8.65 -0.37 9.19
N ALA A 69 -8.46 -0.52 10.51
CA ALA A 69 -9.52 -0.92 11.42
C ALA A 69 -10.74 0.02 11.33
N GLY A 70 -11.92 -0.55 11.04
CA GLY A 70 -13.17 0.19 10.88
C GLY A 70 -13.44 0.70 9.46
N LEU A 71 -12.52 0.52 8.52
CA LEU A 71 -12.73 0.79 7.10
C LEU A 71 -13.18 -0.49 6.35
N PRO A 72 -13.97 -0.35 5.28
CA PRO A 72 -14.24 -1.48 4.40
C PRO A 72 -12.97 -1.89 3.65
N VAL A 73 -12.59 -3.16 3.79
CA VAL A 73 -11.43 -3.77 3.11
C VAL A 73 -11.91 -4.62 1.94
N ARG A 74 -11.15 -4.64 0.86
CA ARG A 74 -11.40 -5.48 -0.32
C ARG A 74 -10.08 -5.94 -0.92
N ASP A 75 -10.10 -7.10 -1.58
CA ASP A 75 -8.98 -7.55 -2.39
C ASP A 75 -8.92 -6.71 -3.69
N VAL A 76 -7.68 -6.47 -4.16
CA VAL A 76 -7.42 -5.70 -5.39
C VAL A 76 -6.75 -6.59 -6.43
N PHE A 77 -5.61 -7.19 -6.09
CA PHE A 77 -4.90 -8.16 -6.90
C PHE A 77 -5.03 -9.55 -6.27
N THR A 78 -5.39 -10.56 -7.07
CA THR A 78 -5.59 -11.96 -6.64
C THR A 78 -5.16 -12.92 -7.77
N SER A 79 -5.16 -14.23 -7.51
CA SER A 79 -4.94 -15.27 -8.53
C SER A 79 -5.86 -15.12 -9.74
N ASP A 80 -7.08 -14.60 -9.53
CA ASP A 80 -8.07 -14.40 -10.60
C ASP A 80 -7.67 -13.28 -11.59
N CYS A 81 -6.64 -12.49 -11.28
CA CYS A 81 -6.09 -11.52 -12.23
C CYS A 81 -5.37 -12.20 -13.41
N PHE A 82 -4.99 -13.47 -13.27
CA PHE A 82 -4.30 -14.26 -14.30
C PHE A 82 -4.96 -15.64 -14.48
N PRO A 83 -6.19 -15.71 -15.02
CA PRO A 83 -6.95 -16.96 -15.08
C PRO A 83 -6.35 -18.02 -16.02
N ASP A 84 -5.41 -17.65 -16.90
CA ASP A 84 -4.89 -18.52 -17.98
C ASP A 84 -3.42 -18.95 -17.78
N MET A 85 -2.86 -18.86 -16.56
CA MET A 85 -1.50 -19.36 -16.23
C MET A 85 -1.52 -20.70 -15.48
N GLU A 86 -2.56 -21.52 -15.65
CA GLU A 86 -2.52 -22.94 -15.25
C GLU A 86 -1.79 -23.74 -16.34
N ASP A 87 -0.62 -24.33 -15.99
CA ASP A 87 0.14 -25.29 -16.81
C ASP A 87 -0.59 -26.63 -17.02
#